data_AF-A0A2K2G602-F1
#
_entry.id   AF-A0A2K2G602-F1
#
_cell.length_a   1.000
_cell.length_b   1.000
_cell.length_c   1.000
_cell.angle_alpha   90.00
_cell.angle_beta   90.00
_cell.angle_gamma   90.00
#
_symmetry.space_group_name_H-M   'P 1'
#
loop_
_entity.id
_entity.type
_entity.pdbx_description
1 polymer ?
#
loop_
_entity_poly.entity_id
_entity_poly.type
_entity_poly.pdbx_seq_one_letter_code
_entity_poly.pdbx_strand_id
1 'polypeptide(L)'
;MNRPRTFMDRFTVGIWRSLTVEGDTPWAAGDYPDLLAMAESMLAARQKRFPELVRAGKMDQSQADSTIAIYAAIVADWRWIVTGEGQGASLPTLDARKAALDGSLDTIAQIAGERRGFTRELALQAQHVIAMRWHLEPERETHFFAAITHKIRADLARKNAGAANAAPALLRSAA
;
A
#
# COMPACT_ATOMS: atom_id res chain seq x y z
N MET A 1 22.26 20.34 -25.82
CA MET A 1 22.42 19.31 -24.76
C MET A 1 21.08 19.13 -24.06
N ASN A 2 20.45 17.96 -24.21
CA ASN A 2 19.17 17.65 -23.59
C ASN A 2 19.47 17.25 -22.13
N ARG A 3 19.06 18.06 -21.14
CA ARG A 3 19.15 17.65 -19.73
C ARG A 3 18.32 16.36 -19.57
N PRO A 4 18.84 15.31 -18.91
CA PRO A 4 18.02 14.15 -18.60
C PRO A 4 16.85 14.62 -17.75
N ARG A 5 15.62 14.36 -18.23
CA ARG A 5 14.40 14.70 -17.49
C ARG A 5 14.44 13.97 -16.15
N THR A 6 14.23 14.71 -15.07
CA THR A 6 14.16 14.13 -13.73
C THR A 6 12.99 13.13 -13.69
N PHE A 7 13.03 12.21 -12.72
CA PHE A 7 11.91 11.30 -12.46
C PHE A 7 10.57 12.07 -12.36
N MET A 8 10.58 13.23 -11.69
CA MET A 8 9.39 14.07 -11.49
C MET A 8 8.90 14.71 -12.79
N ASP A 9 9.81 15.09 -13.70
CA ASP A 9 9.45 15.61 -15.03
C ASP A 9 8.86 14.54 -15.94
N ARG A 10 9.19 13.27 -15.71
CA ARG A 10 8.56 12.13 -16.42
C ARG A 10 7.19 11.80 -15.83
N PHE A 11 7.06 11.91 -14.51
CA PHE A 11 5.83 11.63 -13.81
C PHE A 11 4.68 12.59 -14.22
N THR A 12 4.95 13.90 -14.38
CA THR A 12 3.95 14.90 -14.77
C THR A 12 3.35 14.68 -16.17
N VAL A 13 4.04 13.99 -17.07
CA VAL A 13 3.61 13.75 -18.45
C VAL A 13 3.03 12.34 -18.67
N GLY A 14 2.65 11.65 -17.59
CA GLY A 14 2.03 10.31 -17.67
C GLY A 14 3.00 9.19 -18.06
N ILE A 15 4.31 9.47 -18.14
CA ILE A 15 5.34 8.45 -18.42
C ILE A 15 5.44 7.46 -17.26
N TRP A 16 4.84 7.71 -16.09
CA TRP A 16 4.82 6.70 -15.03
C TRP A 16 4.09 5.40 -15.45
N ARG A 17 3.16 5.47 -16.43
CA ARG A 17 2.52 4.30 -17.05
C ARG A 17 3.43 3.53 -18.01
N SER A 18 4.47 4.18 -18.54
CA SER A 18 5.49 3.63 -19.45
C SER A 18 6.89 3.59 -18.82
N LEU A 19 7.02 3.94 -17.55
CA LEU A 19 8.08 3.46 -16.68
C LEU A 19 7.78 1.97 -16.55
N THR A 20 8.31 1.20 -17.49
CA THR A 20 8.75 -0.14 -17.17
C THR A 20 9.55 0.01 -15.87
N VAL A 21 8.97 -0.43 -14.75
CA VAL A 21 9.66 -0.58 -13.47
C VAL A 21 10.61 -1.79 -13.56
N GLU A 22 11.35 -1.82 -14.65
CA GLU A 22 12.12 -2.95 -15.18
C GLU A 22 13.62 -2.73 -14.88
N GLY A 23 13.93 -1.80 -13.97
CA GLY A 23 15.30 -1.59 -13.48
C GLY A 23 15.37 -0.97 -12.08
N ASP A 24 14.60 0.08 -11.81
CA ASP A 24 14.75 0.84 -10.57
C ASP A 24 13.58 0.57 -9.60
N THR A 25 13.88 -0.18 -8.54
CA THR A 25 13.01 -0.33 -7.37
C THR A 25 12.64 1.06 -6.83
N PRO A 26 11.35 1.37 -6.61
CA PRO A 26 10.95 2.63 -5.97
C PRO A 26 11.67 2.78 -4.64
N TRP A 27 12.13 3.99 -4.27
CA TRP A 27 12.86 4.13 -3.00
C TRP A 27 12.04 3.57 -1.85
N ALA A 28 10.73 3.87 -1.84
CA ALA A 28 9.83 3.57 -0.73
C ALA A 28 9.39 2.09 -0.69
N ALA A 29 9.90 1.23 -1.58
CA ALA A 29 9.54 -0.20 -1.61
C ALA A 29 9.90 -0.94 -0.31
N GLY A 30 10.89 -0.46 0.43
CA GLY A 30 11.26 -1.02 1.74
C GLY A 30 10.45 -0.48 2.92
N ASP A 31 9.69 0.61 2.73
CA ASP A 31 9.10 1.39 3.83
C ASP A 31 7.69 0.86 4.18
N TYR A 32 7.58 -0.45 4.41
CA TYR A 32 6.31 -1.15 4.63
C TYR A 32 5.34 -0.45 5.61
N PRO A 33 5.78 0.07 6.78
CA PRO A 33 4.89 0.83 7.67
C PRO A 33 4.34 2.12 7.04
N ASP A 34 5.16 2.84 6.27
CA ASP A 34 4.75 4.08 5.60
C ASP A 34 3.84 3.79 4.40
N LEU A 35 4.01 2.65 3.72
CA LEU A 35 3.09 2.17 2.70
C LEU A 35 1.70 1.88 3.28
N LEU A 36 1.64 1.23 4.45
CA LEU A 36 0.38 1.03 5.17
C LEU A 36 -0.24 2.38 5.59
N ALA A 37 0.54 3.29 6.17
CA ALA A 37 0.06 4.61 6.56
C ALA A 37 -0.49 5.41 5.36
N MET A 38 0.16 5.29 4.20
CA MET A 38 -0.33 5.90 2.95
C MET A 38 -1.66 5.28 2.50
N ALA A 39 -1.78 3.95 2.51
CA ALA A 39 -3.02 3.26 2.18
C ALA A 39 -4.19 3.71 3.08
N GLU A 40 -3.96 3.79 4.39
CA GLU A 40 -4.95 4.24 5.37
C GLU A 40 -5.33 5.71 5.15
N SER A 41 -4.35 6.58 4.88
CA SER A 41 -4.58 8.00 4.56
C SER A 41 -5.45 8.17 3.30
N MET A 42 -5.17 7.40 2.24
CA MET A 42 -5.95 7.42 1.00
C MET A 42 -7.40 7.00 1.21
N LEU A 43 -7.65 5.97 2.03
CA LEU A 43 -9.01 5.55 2.38
C LEU A 43 -9.73 6.62 3.20
N ALA A 44 -9.07 7.15 4.25
CA ALA A 44 -9.64 8.16 5.14
C ALA A 44 -10.02 9.44 4.38
N ALA A 45 -9.17 9.90 3.45
CA ALA A 45 -9.44 11.06 2.62
C ALA A 45 -10.72 10.90 1.77
N ARG A 46 -10.94 9.69 1.24
CA ARG A 46 -12.13 9.35 0.43
C ARG A 46 -13.38 9.23 1.28
N GLN A 47 -13.29 8.54 2.42
CA GLN A 47 -14.39 8.44 3.38
C GLN A 47 -14.84 9.83 3.87
N LYS A 48 -13.92 10.78 4.03
CA LYS A 48 -14.23 12.16 4.39
C LYS A 48 -14.88 12.94 3.23
N ARG A 49 -14.31 12.85 2.03
CA ARG A 49 -14.68 13.73 0.89
C ARG A 49 -15.90 13.24 0.10
N PHE A 50 -16.07 11.94 -0.07
CA PHE A 50 -17.10 11.39 -0.95
C PHE A 50 -18.53 11.69 -0.50
N PRO A 51 -18.88 11.65 0.80
CA PRO A 51 -20.23 12.02 1.24
C PRO A 51 -20.66 13.42 0.81
N GLU A 52 -19.72 14.38 0.81
CA GLU A 52 -19.99 15.75 0.35
C GLU A 52 -20.17 15.81 -1.17
N LEU A 53 -19.37 15.07 -1.93
CA LEU A 53 -19.50 15.00 -3.40
C LEU A 53 -20.82 14.36 -3.83
N VAL A 54 -21.26 13.30 -3.14
CA VAL A 54 -22.55 12.65 -3.39
C VAL A 54 -23.70 13.62 -3.08
N ARG A 55 -23.67 14.28 -1.92
CA ARG A 55 -24.69 15.28 -1.55
C ARG A 55 -24.75 16.45 -2.55
N ALA A 56 -23.61 16.82 -3.12
CA ALA A 56 -23.52 17.87 -4.14
C ALA A 56 -23.88 17.39 -5.56
N GLY A 57 -24.27 16.12 -5.76
CA GLY A 57 -24.60 15.55 -7.07
C GLY A 57 -23.40 15.43 -8.02
N LYS A 58 -22.16 15.50 -7.51
CA LYS A 58 -20.91 15.43 -8.30
C LYS A 58 -20.34 14.02 -8.41
N MET A 59 -20.92 13.06 -7.69
CA MET A 59 -20.52 11.66 -7.65
C MET A 59 -21.75 10.81 -7.34
N ASP A 60 -21.86 9.66 -7.99
CA ASP A 60 -22.91 8.69 -7.68
C ASP A 60 -22.58 7.90 -6.39
N GLN A 61 -23.61 7.54 -5.62
CA GLN A 61 -23.41 6.79 -4.37
C GLN A 61 -22.76 5.42 -4.62
N SER A 62 -23.17 4.71 -5.68
CA SER A 62 -22.57 3.41 -6.02
C SER A 62 -21.11 3.53 -6.44
N GLN A 63 -20.75 4.63 -7.11
CA GLN A 63 -19.37 4.96 -7.43
C GLN A 63 -18.54 5.25 -6.17
N ALA A 64 -19.10 6.00 -5.22
CA ALA A 64 -18.45 6.27 -3.94
C ALA A 64 -18.20 4.96 -3.16
N ASP A 65 -19.22 4.11 -3.05
CA ASP A 65 -19.17 2.86 -2.28
C ASP A 65 -18.18 1.86 -2.89
N SER A 66 -18.25 1.65 -4.20
CA SER A 66 -17.31 0.77 -4.91
C SER A 66 -15.86 1.25 -4.76
N THR A 67 -15.63 2.56 -4.86
CA THR A 67 -14.29 3.13 -4.65
C THR A 67 -13.83 2.93 -3.21
N ILE A 68 -14.68 3.19 -2.21
CA ILE A 68 -14.35 2.95 -0.80
C ILE A 68 -14.01 1.48 -0.56
N ALA A 69 -14.78 0.54 -1.13
CA ALA A 69 -14.53 -0.89 -1.01
C ALA A 69 -13.16 -1.29 -1.58
N ILE A 70 -12.75 -0.74 -2.74
CA ILE A 70 -11.43 -1.01 -3.31
C ILE A 70 -10.30 -0.49 -2.39
N TYR A 71 -10.41 0.74 -1.87
CA TYR A 71 -9.40 1.28 -0.97
C TYR A 71 -9.37 0.56 0.39
N ALA A 72 -10.52 0.09 0.88
CA ALA A 72 -10.58 -0.79 2.05
C ALA A 72 -9.86 -2.12 1.80
N ALA A 73 -9.99 -2.70 0.60
CA ALA A 73 -9.23 -3.89 0.22
C ALA A 73 -7.72 -3.61 0.13
N ILE A 74 -7.29 -2.45 -0.37
CA ILE A 74 -5.88 -2.03 -0.34
C ILE A 74 -5.37 -1.97 1.10
N VAL A 75 -6.11 -1.33 2.01
CA VAL A 75 -5.72 -1.23 3.43
C VAL A 75 -5.66 -2.61 4.10
N ALA A 76 -6.66 -3.46 3.87
CA ALA A 76 -6.68 -4.82 4.42
C ALA A 76 -5.45 -5.63 3.96
N ASP A 77 -5.09 -5.49 2.68
CA ASP A 77 -3.93 -6.18 2.11
C ASP A 77 -2.62 -5.70 2.72
N TRP A 78 -2.42 -4.38 2.81
CA TRP A 78 -1.22 -3.82 3.43
C TRP A 78 -1.13 -4.12 4.92
N ARG A 79 -2.26 -4.10 5.64
CA ARG A 79 -2.29 -4.48 7.05
C ARG A 79 -1.85 -5.92 7.21
N TRP A 80 -2.40 -6.82 6.41
CA TRP A 80 -1.98 -8.22 6.42
C TRP A 80 -0.50 -8.38 6.06
N ILE A 81 0.02 -7.69 5.04
CA ILE A 81 1.45 -7.74 4.67
C ILE A 81 2.35 -7.32 5.85
N VAL A 82 2.02 -6.23 6.52
CA VAL A 82 2.86 -5.63 7.57
C VAL A 82 2.76 -6.41 8.89
N THR A 83 1.53 -6.64 9.36
CA THR A 83 1.27 -7.15 10.72
C THR A 83 0.98 -8.64 10.76
N GLY A 84 0.48 -9.21 9.66
CA GLY A 84 -0.04 -10.57 9.61
C GLY A 84 -1.46 -10.72 10.17
N GLU A 85 -2.10 -9.61 10.53
CA GLU A 85 -3.48 -9.61 11.03
C GLU A 85 -4.49 -9.61 9.89
N GLY A 86 -5.60 -10.33 10.07
CA GLY A 86 -6.68 -10.41 9.09
C GLY A 86 -6.34 -11.31 7.90
N GLN A 87 -6.93 -10.99 6.75
CA GLN A 87 -6.71 -11.70 5.49
C GLN A 87 -6.31 -10.70 4.40
N GLY A 88 -5.35 -11.08 3.56
CA GLY A 88 -5.00 -10.32 2.37
C GLY A 88 -6.17 -10.25 1.37
N ALA A 89 -6.12 -9.29 0.46
CA ALA A 89 -7.17 -9.10 -0.53
C ALA A 89 -7.08 -10.15 -1.66
N SER A 90 -8.22 -10.57 -2.21
CA SER A 90 -8.31 -11.67 -3.18
C SER A 90 -7.83 -11.27 -4.60
N LEU A 91 -7.47 -12.25 -5.43
CA LEU A 91 -7.02 -12.02 -6.82
C LEU A 91 -8.02 -11.24 -7.70
N PRO A 92 -9.35 -11.47 -7.65
CA PRO A 92 -10.31 -10.66 -8.41
C PRO A 92 -10.26 -9.16 -8.08
N THR A 93 -9.74 -8.79 -6.90
CA THR A 93 -9.55 -7.39 -6.52
C THR A 93 -8.22 -6.80 -7.00
N LEU A 94 -7.27 -7.63 -7.47
CA LEU A 94 -5.93 -7.18 -7.84
C LEU A 94 -5.96 -6.12 -8.93
N ASP A 95 -6.67 -6.38 -10.03
CA ASP A 95 -6.76 -5.44 -11.16
C ASP A 95 -7.47 -4.14 -10.76
N ALA A 96 -8.55 -4.25 -9.98
CA ALA A 96 -9.26 -3.09 -9.44
C ALA A 96 -8.35 -2.24 -8.53
N ARG A 97 -7.49 -2.88 -7.73
CA ARG A 97 -6.52 -2.19 -6.86
C ARG A 97 -5.41 -1.54 -7.67
N LYS A 98 -4.87 -2.21 -8.70
CA LYS A 98 -3.91 -1.62 -9.65
C LYS A 98 -4.50 -0.36 -10.29
N ALA A 99 -5.69 -0.46 -10.88
CA ALA A 99 -6.39 0.66 -11.49
C ALA A 99 -6.70 1.81 -10.50
N ALA A 100 -7.02 1.48 -9.24
CA ALA A 100 -7.26 2.50 -8.23
C ALA A 100 -5.98 3.27 -7.84
N LEU A 101 -4.84 2.57 -7.69
CA LEU A 101 -3.55 3.20 -7.43
C LEU A 101 -3.11 4.06 -8.62
N ASP A 102 -3.30 3.54 -9.83
CA ASP A 102 -3.05 4.26 -11.08
C ASP A 102 -3.85 5.57 -11.14
N GLY A 103 -5.14 5.54 -10.81
CA GLY A 103 -5.97 6.75 -10.72
C GLY A 103 -5.55 7.73 -9.60
N SER A 104 -4.97 7.23 -8.50
CA SER A 104 -4.36 8.11 -7.49
C SER A 104 -3.13 8.82 -8.03
N LEU A 105 -2.28 8.15 -8.80
CA LEU A 105 -1.11 8.75 -9.44
C LEU A 105 -1.50 9.82 -10.45
N ASP A 106 -2.55 9.58 -11.24
CA ASP A 106 -3.10 10.59 -12.16
C ASP A 106 -3.61 11.83 -11.39
N THR A 107 -4.30 11.62 -10.28
CA THR A 107 -4.77 12.72 -9.41
C THR A 107 -3.60 13.53 -8.85
N ILE A 108 -2.54 12.84 -8.39
CA ILE A 108 -1.32 13.47 -7.88
C ILE A 108 -0.62 14.28 -8.98
N ALA A 109 -0.52 13.73 -10.19
CA ALA A 109 0.07 14.41 -11.34
C ALA A 109 -0.75 15.66 -11.73
N GLN A 110 -2.07 15.59 -11.71
CA GLN A 110 -2.94 16.74 -11.95
C GLN A 110 -2.70 17.85 -10.92
N ILE A 111 -2.66 17.52 -9.62
CA ILE A 111 -2.39 18.50 -8.55
C ILE A 111 -1.02 19.15 -8.75
N ALA A 112 0.00 18.38 -9.14
CA ALA A 112 1.31 18.93 -9.44
C ALA A 112 1.27 19.90 -10.63
N GLY A 113 0.53 19.56 -11.69
CA GLY A 113 0.32 20.43 -12.84
C GLY A 113 -0.33 21.76 -12.47
N GLU A 114 -1.41 21.72 -11.67
CA GLU A 114 -2.11 22.91 -11.18
C GLU A 114 -1.21 23.81 -10.30
N ARG A 115 -0.30 23.20 -9.52
CA ARG A 115 0.63 23.90 -8.62
C ARG A 115 1.97 24.28 -9.27
N ARG A 116 2.11 24.08 -10.59
CA ARG A 116 3.35 24.32 -11.36
C ARG A 116 4.56 23.52 -10.86
N GLY A 117 4.35 22.34 -10.31
CA GLY A 117 5.41 21.43 -9.90
C GLY A 117 5.07 20.57 -8.69
N PHE A 118 6.01 19.69 -8.34
CA PHE A 118 5.94 18.85 -7.16
C PHE A 118 6.44 19.58 -5.92
N THR A 119 5.60 19.63 -4.87
CA THR A 119 6.13 19.86 -3.52
C THR A 119 6.79 18.58 -3.01
N ARG A 120 7.59 18.68 -1.95
CA ARG A 120 8.24 17.52 -1.34
C ARG A 120 7.20 16.49 -0.86
N GLU A 121 6.12 16.95 -0.26
CA GLU A 121 5.05 16.11 0.27
C GLU A 121 4.33 15.37 -0.85
N LEU A 122 4.02 16.05 -1.95
CA LEU A 122 3.35 15.46 -3.10
C LEU A 122 4.25 14.44 -3.81
N ALA A 123 5.55 14.72 -3.87
CA ALA A 123 6.56 13.79 -4.38
C ALA A 123 6.65 12.53 -3.51
N LEU A 124 6.66 12.67 -2.19
CA LEU A 124 6.64 11.54 -1.26
C LEU A 124 5.35 10.72 -1.40
N GLN A 125 4.19 11.36 -1.50
CA GLN A 125 2.92 10.67 -1.76
C GLN A 125 2.99 9.85 -3.06
N ALA A 126 3.49 10.44 -4.15
CA ALA A 126 3.69 9.74 -5.41
C ALA A 126 4.57 8.50 -5.24
N GLN A 127 5.71 8.62 -4.53
CA GLN A 127 6.63 7.51 -4.30
C GLN A 127 5.99 6.34 -3.54
N HIS A 128 5.23 6.62 -2.48
CA HIS A 128 4.54 5.55 -1.74
C HIS A 128 3.47 4.87 -2.62
N VAL A 129 2.72 5.62 -3.42
CA VAL A 129 1.70 5.05 -4.31
C VAL A 129 2.34 4.22 -5.43
N ILE A 130 3.49 4.64 -5.96
CA ILE A 130 4.27 3.86 -6.92
C ILE A 130 4.82 2.57 -6.28
N ALA A 131 5.39 2.66 -5.08
CA ALA A 131 5.85 1.49 -4.34
C ALA A 131 4.71 0.49 -4.12
N MET A 132 3.54 0.97 -3.69
CA MET A 132 2.35 0.12 -3.54
C MET A 132 1.96 -0.55 -4.86
N ARG A 133 1.96 0.20 -5.97
CA ARG A 133 1.63 -0.33 -7.30
C ARG A 133 2.66 -1.35 -7.79
N TRP A 134 3.94 -1.14 -7.48
CA TRP A 134 5.04 -2.04 -7.81
C TRP A 134 4.94 -3.39 -7.10
N HIS A 135 4.56 -3.40 -5.82
CA HIS A 135 4.35 -4.64 -5.06
C HIS A 135 3.21 -5.52 -5.58
N LEU A 136 2.32 -4.97 -6.41
CA LEU A 136 1.24 -5.73 -7.06
C LEU A 136 1.69 -6.42 -8.35
N GLU A 137 2.95 -6.27 -8.78
CA GLU A 137 3.44 -6.99 -9.96
C GLU A 137 3.73 -8.47 -9.65
N PRO A 138 3.38 -9.40 -10.57
CA PRO A 138 3.45 -10.84 -10.32
C PRO A 138 4.85 -11.30 -9.86
N GLU A 139 5.89 -10.81 -10.52
CA GLU A 139 7.30 -11.10 -10.24
C GLU A 139 7.80 -10.63 -8.87
N ARG A 140 7.03 -9.85 -8.11
CA ARG A 140 7.43 -9.39 -6.77
C ARG A 140 7.05 -10.34 -5.66
N GLU A 141 6.08 -11.22 -5.90
CA GLU A 141 5.69 -12.27 -4.96
C GLU A 141 5.48 -11.76 -3.51
N THR A 142 5.05 -10.50 -3.35
CA THR A 142 5.03 -9.83 -2.03
C THR A 142 4.13 -10.57 -1.05
N HIS A 143 2.98 -11.06 -1.52
CA HIS A 143 2.07 -11.89 -0.71
C HIS A 143 2.70 -13.21 -0.30
N PHE A 144 3.48 -13.84 -1.16
CA PHE A 144 4.16 -15.10 -0.85
C PHE A 144 5.21 -14.91 0.24
N PHE A 145 6.06 -13.88 0.13
CA PHE A 145 7.06 -13.58 1.16
C PHE A 145 6.44 -13.12 2.48
N ALA A 146 5.33 -12.37 2.44
CA ALA A 146 4.57 -12.01 3.64
C ALA A 146 4.02 -13.27 4.33
N ALA A 147 3.42 -14.20 3.59
CA ALA A 147 2.91 -15.46 4.14
C ALA A 147 4.01 -16.30 4.80
N ILE A 148 5.20 -16.39 4.20
CA ILE A 148 6.37 -17.05 4.80
C ILE A 148 6.78 -16.35 6.10
N THR A 149 6.89 -15.03 6.06
CA THR A 149 7.28 -14.22 7.23
C THR A 149 6.33 -14.45 8.40
N HIS A 150 5.02 -14.46 8.14
CA HIS A 150 4.01 -14.69 9.17
C HIS A 150 4.06 -16.10 9.74
N LYS A 151 4.28 -17.11 8.89
CA LYS A 151 4.49 -18.49 9.34
C LYS A 151 5.70 -18.61 10.27
N ILE A 152 6.83 -17.99 9.91
CA ILE A 152 8.04 -17.97 10.74
C ILE A 152 7.77 -17.29 12.08
N ARG A 153 7.12 -16.11 12.08
CA ARG A 153 6.76 -15.39 13.31
C ARG A 153 5.85 -16.22 14.22
N ALA A 154 4.84 -16.89 13.66
CA ALA A 154 3.94 -17.76 14.40
C ALA A 154 4.67 -18.98 14.99
N ASP A 155 5.57 -19.61 14.24
CA ASP A 155 6.39 -20.74 14.71
C ASP A 155 7.31 -20.32 15.87
N LEU A 156 7.95 -19.16 15.77
CA LEU A 156 8.78 -18.60 16.84
C LEU A 156 7.95 -18.28 18.09
N ALA A 157 6.78 -17.67 17.93
CA ALA A 157 5.88 -17.39 19.04
C ALA A 157 5.43 -18.67 19.77
N ARG A 158 5.09 -19.72 19.02
CA ARG A 158 4.73 -21.04 19.59
C ARG A 158 5.89 -21.67 20.36
N LYS A 159 7.11 -21.64 19.80
CA LYS A 159 8.31 -22.16 20.48
C LYS A 159 8.59 -21.42 21.79
N ASN A 160 8.49 -20.08 21.77
CA ASN A 160 8.72 -19.27 22.97
C ASN A 160 7.65 -19.49 24.04
N ALA A 161 6.37 -19.62 23.66
CA ALA A 161 5.30 -19.95 24.58
C ALA A 161 5.46 -21.36 25.19
N GLY A 162 5.91 -22.34 24.41
CA GLY A 162 6.23 -23.68 24.90
C GLY A 162 7.38 -23.69 25.90
N ALA A 163 8.43 -22.92 25.66
CA ALA A 163 9.55 -22.76 26.60
C ALA A 163 9.12 -22.06 27.90
N ALA A 164 8.26 -21.03 27.82
CA ALA A 164 7.72 -20.34 28.99
C ALA A 164 6.81 -21.25 29.84
N ASN A 165 6.02 -22.12 29.21
CA ASN A 165 5.13 -23.06 29.90
C ASN A 165 5.88 -24.28 30.49
N ALA A 166 7.10 -24.57 30.06
CA ALA A 166 7.95 -25.62 30.65
C ALA A 166 8.72 -25.16 31.90
N ALA A 167 8.89 -23.84 32.09
CA ALA A 167 9.63 -23.25 33.20
C ALA A 167 9.03 -23.41 34.63
N PRO A 168 7.70 -23.56 34.86
CA PRO A 168 7.19 -23.67 36.23
C PRO A 168 7.24 -25.09 36.81
N ALA A 169 7.59 -26.12 36.04
CA ALA A 169 7.62 -27.51 36.52
C ALA A 169 8.93 -27.89 37.25
N LEU A 170 10.04 -27.18 36.99
CA LEU A 170 11.35 -27.50 37.58
C LEU A 170 11.63 -26.84 38.93
N LEU A 171 10.78 -25.90 39.37
CA LEU A 171 10.93 -25.21 40.67
C LEU A 171 10.02 -25.77 41.79
N ARG A 172 9.18 -26.78 41.51
CA ARG A 172 8.28 -27.40 42.51
C ARG A 172 8.66 -28.82 42.94
N SER A 173 9.68 -29.43 42.32
CA SER A 173 10.17 -30.78 42.65
C SER A 173 11.43 -30.78 43.54
N ALA A 174 11.83 -29.62 44.07
CA ALA A 174 13.02 -29.45 44.91
C ALA A 174 12.68 -28.90 46.32
N ALA A 175 11.49 -29.19 46.85
CA ALA A 175 11.07 -28.85 48.21
C ALA A 175 10.74 -30.12 49.01
#